data_AF-A0A4Q7LXZ9-F1
#
_entry.id   AF-A0A4Q7LXZ9-F1
#
_cell.length_a   1.000
_cell.length_b   1.000
_cell.length_c   1.000
_cell.angle_alpha   90.00
_cell.angle_beta   90.00
_cell.angle_gamma   90.00
#
_symmetry.space_group_name_H-M   'P 1'
#
loop_
_entity.id
_entity.type
_entity.pdbx_description
1 polymer ?
#
loop_
_entity_poly.entity_id
_entity_poly.type
_entity_poly.pdbx_seq_one_letter_code
_entity_poly.pdbx_strand_id
1 'polypeptide(L)'
;MPRAVTPLRPPRAAATRLRAVPLTLWLIVLLQVAVCLLQTAVFPHGRSPDEAKQVDLVMQVADGTAWPWPDPGALVVGAGVQAGTVLPPDRLQGAAHLADRDFPPRANRPSWAEAGGASAWISEVDGEPLNNQLVQHPPLYYVLGAAVAHLVPDRHEAPFDQVWMVLRTVNVLLAAPLPLLAWATARRLRLPEPLPLAAAGAVVAIPELTHLLSSVNNDNLLILLGATATWLVACVLTGDRSRRTALALGAVTSLALWTKGFALLMPAWVAAAYAVSWWHGRRTPHAARRSLGAAAWSALAMAPGLAWWARNLVLYGALQPHGTHADQGYLDAGSHHTWADGGAAWLRRLTDRMITLFFVQDQASLLRHDVSWWAARVGLAALALGLAAVLVRGPLRRLDVLVLLLPAAALTAVVAKGSYEQFTAFGKIGAAQQGRYLFMAVVGLVVVAVAGAGSTRSVRRWTPAVVLALGLALHAAFQADAWAILWMPSGPGSPDAVWSAAAAMVRLHPFGWPLLAPAALVAAGAVVALGAQALRLGRGTTPRGA
;
A
#
# COMPACT_ATOMS: atom_id res chain seq x y z
N MET A 1 -68.66 8.31 35.13
CA MET A 1 -67.34 7.72 35.45
C MET A 1 -66.45 7.82 34.23
N PRO A 2 -65.33 8.58 34.26
CA PRO A 2 -64.44 8.75 33.12
C PRO A 2 -63.50 7.53 32.97
N ARG A 3 -63.34 7.03 31.74
CA ARG A 3 -62.39 5.96 31.40
C ARG A 3 -60.95 6.45 31.61
N ALA A 4 -60.18 5.70 32.39
CA ALA A 4 -58.76 5.93 32.62
C ALA A 4 -57.97 5.82 31.31
N VAL A 5 -57.30 6.90 30.92
CA VAL A 5 -56.33 6.92 29.83
C VAL A 5 -55.05 6.26 30.31
N THR A 6 -54.73 5.10 29.77
CA THR A 6 -53.47 4.40 30.00
C THR A 6 -52.33 5.20 29.37
N PRO A 7 -51.24 5.54 30.09
CA PRO A 7 -50.13 6.26 29.48
C PRO A 7 -49.41 5.35 28.48
N LEU A 8 -49.38 5.77 27.21
CA LEU A 8 -48.52 5.20 26.19
C LEU A 8 -47.07 5.28 26.67
N ARG A 9 -46.48 4.13 27.00
CA ARG A 9 -45.04 4.02 27.23
C ARG A 9 -44.32 4.57 25.98
N PRO A 10 -43.35 5.48 26.12
CA PRO A 10 -42.54 5.89 24.98
C PRO A 10 -41.86 4.63 24.42
N PRO A 11 -41.78 4.47 23.08
CA PRO A 11 -40.99 3.41 22.50
C PRO A 11 -39.57 3.58 23.04
N ARG A 12 -39.10 2.57 23.79
CA ARG A 12 -37.72 2.50 24.26
C ARG A 12 -36.84 2.80 23.05
N ALA A 13 -36.20 3.97 23.10
CA ALA A 13 -35.27 4.42 22.09
C ALA A 13 -34.34 3.27 21.75
N ALA A 14 -34.25 3.00 20.45
CA ALA A 14 -33.35 2.04 19.85
C ALA A 14 -31.94 2.25 20.40
N ALA A 15 -31.61 1.51 21.47
CA ALA A 15 -30.25 1.29 21.87
C ALA A 15 -29.58 0.64 20.66
N THR A 16 -28.83 1.46 19.94
CA THR A 16 -28.01 1.11 18.81
C THR A 16 -27.23 -0.14 19.17
N ARG A 17 -27.67 -1.30 18.67
CA ARG A 17 -26.86 -2.51 18.63
C ARG A 17 -25.56 -2.06 17.97
N LEU A 18 -24.48 -2.00 18.75
CA LEU A 18 -23.13 -2.12 18.23
C LEU A 18 -23.16 -3.42 17.44
N ARG A 19 -23.43 -3.34 16.13
CA ARG A 19 -23.47 -4.52 15.27
C ARG A 19 -22.05 -5.05 15.32
N ALA A 20 -21.88 -6.19 15.99
CA ALA A 20 -20.63 -6.90 16.03
C ALA A 20 -20.03 -6.94 14.62
N VAL A 21 -18.72 -6.68 14.52
CA VAL A 21 -18.00 -6.81 13.25
C VAL A 21 -18.29 -8.21 12.70
N PRO A 22 -18.79 -8.35 11.44
CA PRO A 22 -19.14 -9.65 10.91
C PRO A 22 -17.92 -10.58 10.92
N LEU A 23 -18.10 -11.85 11.29
CA LEU A 23 -17.02 -12.86 11.25
C LEU A 23 -16.33 -12.91 9.87
N THR A 24 -17.11 -12.73 8.80
CA THR A 24 -16.62 -12.61 7.43
C THR A 24 -15.55 -11.55 7.24
N LEU A 25 -15.68 -10.41 7.92
CA LEU A 25 -14.69 -9.34 7.81
C LEU A 25 -13.38 -9.78 8.46
N TRP A 26 -13.44 -10.47 9.60
CA TRP A 26 -12.25 -11.05 10.22
C TRP A 26 -11.60 -12.12 9.33
N LEU A 27 -12.38 -12.92 8.60
CA LEU A 27 -11.84 -13.85 7.60
C LEU A 27 -11.09 -13.13 6.48
N ILE A 28 -11.58 -11.96 6.03
CA ILE A 28 -10.87 -11.14 5.02
C ILE A 28 -9.57 -10.57 5.59
N VAL A 29 -9.58 -10.10 6.85
CA VAL A 29 -8.36 -9.63 7.53
C VAL A 29 -7.34 -10.75 7.69
N LEU A 30 -7.79 -11.93 8.13
CA LEU A 30 -6.93 -13.11 8.24
C LEU A 30 -6.37 -13.54 6.88
N LEU A 31 -7.18 -13.48 5.82
CA LEU A 31 -6.72 -13.74 4.46
C LEU A 31 -5.64 -12.74 4.03
N GLN A 32 -5.82 -11.44 4.28
CA GLN A 32 -4.81 -10.42 3.99
C GLN A 32 -3.49 -10.73 4.68
N VAL A 33 -3.51 -10.99 5.99
CA VAL A 33 -2.31 -11.30 6.77
C VAL A 33 -1.66 -12.58 6.25
N ALA A 34 -2.44 -13.64 6.04
CA ALA A 34 -1.92 -14.92 5.56
C ALA A 34 -1.29 -14.80 4.16
N VAL A 35 -1.92 -14.09 3.23
CA VAL A 35 -1.37 -13.85 1.90
C VAL A 35 -0.08 -13.02 1.99
N CYS A 36 -0.04 -11.95 2.78
CA CYS A 36 1.20 -11.19 2.98
C CYS A 36 2.33 -12.05 3.59
N LEU A 37 2.03 -12.93 4.55
CA LEU A 37 3.01 -13.85 5.13
C LEU A 37 3.52 -14.88 4.11
N LEU A 38 2.69 -15.32 3.16
CA LEU A 38 3.15 -16.19 2.08
C LEU A 38 4.03 -15.42 1.08
N GLN A 39 3.68 -14.16 0.80
CA GLN A 39 4.46 -13.29 -0.09
C GLN A 39 5.87 -13.02 0.44
N THR A 40 6.11 -13.02 1.77
CA THR A 40 7.47 -12.89 2.33
C THR A 40 8.39 -14.03 1.92
N ALA A 41 7.85 -15.20 1.58
CA ALA A 41 8.61 -16.35 1.10
C ALA A 41 8.74 -16.37 -0.43
N VAL A 42 7.68 -15.97 -1.15
CA VAL A 42 7.71 -15.92 -2.63
C VAL A 42 8.76 -14.91 -3.12
N PHE A 43 8.91 -13.77 -2.44
CA PHE A 43 9.85 -12.74 -2.83
C PHE A 43 11.05 -12.69 -1.88
N PRO A 44 12.26 -13.11 -2.33
CA PRO A 44 13.48 -13.03 -1.53
C PRO A 44 13.76 -11.61 -1.01
N HIS A 45 14.64 -11.51 -0.01
CA HIS A 45 15.08 -10.23 0.55
C HIS A 45 15.68 -9.32 -0.52
N GLY A 46 15.34 -8.02 -0.47
CA GLY A 46 15.84 -7.03 -1.42
C GLY A 46 15.10 -6.97 -2.76
N ARG A 47 14.05 -7.79 -2.96
CA ARG A 47 13.28 -7.83 -4.22
C ARG A 47 12.14 -6.84 -4.29
N SER A 48 11.73 -6.30 -3.14
CA SER A 48 10.78 -5.19 -3.12
C SER A 48 11.52 -3.87 -3.43
N PRO A 49 10.84 -2.89 -4.02
CA PRO A 49 11.45 -1.62 -4.39
C PRO A 49 12.11 -0.91 -3.21
N ASP A 50 13.40 -0.61 -3.37
CA ASP A 50 14.26 0.05 -2.38
C ASP A 50 14.39 -0.70 -1.04
N GLU A 51 13.97 -1.96 -0.95
CA GLU A 51 13.83 -2.67 0.34
C GLU A 51 15.16 -2.77 1.11
N ALA A 52 16.27 -3.05 0.42
CA ALA A 52 17.59 -3.06 1.04
C ALA A 52 17.95 -1.69 1.63
N LYS A 53 17.70 -0.60 0.90
CA LYS A 53 17.96 0.75 1.40
C LYS A 53 17.08 1.08 2.62
N GLN A 54 15.85 0.58 2.66
CA GLN A 54 14.93 0.76 3.79
C GLN A 54 15.43 0.05 5.04
N VAL A 55 15.88 -1.21 4.90
CA VAL A 55 16.46 -1.99 6.01
C VAL A 55 17.76 -1.37 6.50
N ASP A 56 18.64 -0.99 5.59
CA ASP A 56 19.90 -0.33 5.91
C ASP A 56 19.67 0.97 6.68
N LEU A 57 18.76 1.86 6.22
CA LEU A 57 18.46 3.09 6.95
C LEU A 57 17.85 2.83 8.34
N VAL A 58 17.05 1.76 8.50
CA VAL A 58 16.59 1.33 9.82
C VAL A 58 17.76 0.93 10.72
N MET A 59 18.72 0.16 10.20
CA MET A 59 19.90 -0.24 10.95
C MET A 59 20.78 0.95 11.32
N GLN A 60 21.03 1.87 10.39
CA GLN A 60 21.81 3.08 10.66
C GLN A 60 21.15 3.98 11.72
N VAL A 61 19.82 4.09 11.74
CA VAL A 61 19.10 4.81 12.81
C VAL A 61 19.21 4.06 14.15
N ALA A 62 19.09 2.73 14.14
CA ALA A 62 19.24 1.90 15.35
C ALA A 62 20.66 1.95 15.93
N ASP A 63 21.68 2.04 15.08
CA ASP A 63 23.07 2.14 15.48
C ASP A 63 23.49 3.58 15.82
N GLY A 64 22.58 4.56 15.61
CA GLY A 64 22.81 5.97 15.89
C GLY A 64 23.67 6.69 14.84
N THR A 65 24.04 6.04 13.74
CA THR A 65 24.86 6.64 12.67
C THR A 65 24.04 7.55 11.75
N ALA A 66 22.73 7.34 11.65
CA ALA A 66 21.78 8.23 10.96
C ALA A 66 20.95 9.09 11.94
N TRP A 67 21.53 9.48 13.08
CA TRP A 67 20.91 10.39 14.04
C TRP A 67 21.91 11.39 14.67
N PRO A 68 21.71 12.72 14.63
CA PRO A 68 20.55 13.46 14.10
C PRO A 68 20.33 13.23 12.60
N TRP A 69 19.11 13.52 12.10
CA TRP A 69 18.72 13.16 10.73
C TRP A 69 19.71 13.72 9.68
N PRO A 70 20.30 12.88 8.82
CA PRO A 70 21.41 13.30 7.96
C PRO A 70 20.98 14.24 6.82
N ASP A 71 21.97 14.93 6.26
CA ASP A 71 21.78 15.77 5.09
C ASP A 71 21.55 14.95 3.81
N PRO A 72 20.82 15.50 2.82
CA PRO A 72 20.61 14.84 1.54
C PRO A 72 21.93 14.49 0.84
N GLY A 73 22.04 13.27 0.33
CA GLY A 73 23.25 12.76 -0.32
C GLY A 73 24.40 12.36 0.61
N ALA A 74 24.26 12.51 1.94
CA ALA A 74 25.33 12.19 2.88
C ALA A 74 25.41 10.70 3.27
N LEU A 75 24.34 9.93 3.04
CA LEU A 75 24.28 8.52 3.43
C LEU A 75 24.58 7.58 2.26
N VAL A 76 25.38 6.56 2.56
CA VAL A 76 25.64 5.40 1.71
C VAL A 76 24.97 4.16 2.30
N VAL A 77 24.68 3.19 1.45
CA VAL A 77 24.11 1.90 1.86
C VAL A 77 25.21 1.02 2.43
N GLY A 78 25.01 0.44 3.62
CA GLY A 78 25.94 -0.49 4.23
C GLY A 78 25.96 -1.84 3.51
N ALA A 79 27.15 -2.41 3.30
CA ALA A 79 27.37 -3.69 2.65
C ALA A 79 26.71 -4.85 3.42
N GLY A 80 26.60 -4.72 4.74
CA GLY A 80 25.96 -5.69 5.62
C GLY A 80 24.53 -6.05 5.22
N VAL A 81 23.81 -5.14 4.54
CA VAL A 81 22.42 -5.39 4.11
C VAL A 81 22.31 -6.47 3.05
N GLN A 82 23.41 -6.80 2.38
CA GLN A 82 23.49 -7.90 1.42
C GLN A 82 23.36 -9.26 2.11
N ALA A 83 23.60 -9.35 3.42
CA ALA A 83 23.35 -10.56 4.19
C ALA A 83 21.87 -10.97 4.08
N GLY A 84 21.63 -12.22 3.67
CA GLY A 84 20.28 -12.74 3.45
C GLY A 84 19.67 -12.41 2.08
N THR A 85 20.32 -11.59 1.26
CA THR A 85 19.94 -11.41 -0.15
C THR A 85 20.57 -12.53 -1.01
N VAL A 86 19.82 -13.01 -2.01
CA VAL A 86 20.28 -14.07 -2.94
C VAL A 86 20.18 -13.68 -4.41
N LEU A 87 19.68 -12.47 -4.67
CA LEU A 87 19.47 -11.90 -5.98
C LEU A 87 19.83 -10.42 -5.94
N PRO A 88 20.28 -9.84 -7.06
CA PRO A 88 20.51 -8.41 -7.13
C PRO A 88 19.20 -7.64 -6.87
N PRO A 89 19.31 -6.40 -6.33
CA PRO A 89 18.14 -5.55 -6.06
C PRO A 89 17.44 -5.08 -7.35
N ASP A 90 18.18 -5.02 -8.46
CA ASP A 90 17.65 -4.59 -9.76
C ASP A 90 16.82 -5.67 -10.46
N ARG A 91 16.15 -5.28 -11.55
CA ARG A 91 15.35 -6.21 -12.37
C ARG A 91 16.23 -7.32 -12.92
N LEU A 92 15.71 -8.54 -12.92
CA LEU A 92 16.43 -9.69 -13.45
C LEU A 92 16.43 -9.65 -14.98
N GLN A 93 17.57 -9.95 -15.59
CA GLN A 93 17.70 -10.09 -17.05
C GLN A 93 17.12 -11.41 -17.60
N GLY A 94 16.71 -12.31 -16.71
CA GLY A 94 16.11 -13.61 -17.03
C GLY A 94 15.54 -14.28 -15.79
N ALA A 95 15.09 -15.52 -15.92
CA ALA A 95 14.65 -16.30 -14.78
C ALA A 95 15.85 -16.67 -13.87
N ALA A 96 15.65 -16.57 -12.56
CA ALA A 96 16.67 -16.82 -11.54
C ALA A 96 16.86 -18.31 -11.24
N HIS A 97 15.83 -19.12 -11.47
CA HIS A 97 15.80 -20.57 -11.22
C HIS A 97 16.32 -20.93 -9.82
N LEU A 98 15.77 -20.28 -8.78
CA LEU A 98 16.23 -20.47 -7.39
C LEU A 98 16.08 -21.92 -6.88
N ALA A 99 15.23 -22.75 -7.50
CA ALA A 99 15.18 -24.18 -7.19
C ALA A 99 16.47 -24.95 -7.53
N ASP A 100 17.22 -24.48 -8.54
CA ASP A 100 18.45 -25.10 -9.02
C ASP A 100 19.69 -24.59 -8.26
N ARG A 101 19.49 -23.64 -7.32
CA ARG A 101 20.57 -23.04 -6.53
C ARG A 101 20.67 -23.68 -5.15
N ASP A 102 21.91 -23.84 -4.70
CA ASP A 102 22.20 -24.18 -3.33
C ASP A 102 22.25 -22.92 -2.46
N PHE A 103 21.70 -23.05 -1.25
CA PHE A 103 21.73 -22.01 -0.23
C PHE A 103 22.42 -22.54 1.01
N PRO A 104 23.21 -21.71 1.72
CA PRO A 104 23.72 -22.08 3.02
C PRO A 104 22.58 -22.55 3.95
N PRO A 105 22.80 -23.62 4.74
CA PRO A 105 21.89 -23.99 5.82
C PRO A 105 21.60 -22.77 6.70
N ARG A 106 20.39 -22.68 7.28
CA ARG A 106 19.94 -21.48 8.03
C ARG A 106 20.92 -21.04 9.13
N ALA A 107 21.55 -22.01 9.80
CA ALA A 107 22.54 -21.75 10.86
C ALA A 107 23.86 -21.15 10.36
N ASN A 108 24.15 -21.27 9.06
CA ASN A 108 25.41 -20.84 8.43
C ASN A 108 25.17 -19.65 7.47
N ARG A 109 24.04 -18.96 7.59
CA ARG A 109 23.76 -17.78 6.78
C ARG A 109 24.53 -16.58 7.32
N PRO A 110 25.03 -15.72 6.43
CA PRO A 110 25.85 -14.60 6.84
C PRO A 110 25.05 -13.65 7.74
N SER A 111 25.76 -13.14 8.73
CA SER A 111 25.37 -12.03 9.55
C SER A 111 25.67 -10.68 8.87
N TRP A 112 25.15 -9.60 9.44
CA TRP A 112 25.44 -8.24 8.95
C TRP A 112 26.94 -7.94 9.02
N ALA A 113 27.59 -8.30 10.13
CA ALA A 113 29.01 -8.08 10.34
C ALA A 113 29.88 -8.84 9.32
N GLU A 114 29.56 -10.10 9.04
CA GLU A 114 30.27 -10.92 8.05
C GLU A 114 30.11 -10.41 6.62
N ALA A 115 28.97 -9.78 6.29
CA ALA A 115 28.74 -9.16 4.99
C ALA A 115 29.35 -7.75 4.84
N GLY A 116 30.28 -7.37 5.72
CA GLY A 116 31.01 -6.09 5.66
C GLY A 116 30.37 -4.97 6.48
N GLY A 117 29.27 -5.23 7.19
CA GLY A 117 28.66 -4.30 8.13
C GLY A 117 28.38 -2.91 7.54
N ALA A 118 28.87 -1.87 8.22
CA ALA A 118 28.68 -0.47 7.82
C ALA A 118 29.61 0.00 6.69
N SER A 119 30.49 -0.86 6.15
CA SER A 119 31.28 -0.49 4.97
C SER A 119 30.36 -0.19 3.78
N ALA A 120 30.78 0.67 2.86
CA ALA A 120 29.95 1.06 1.73
C ALA A 120 29.69 -0.14 0.80
N TRP A 121 28.42 -0.35 0.44
CA TRP A 121 28.07 -1.23 -0.66
C TRP A 121 28.47 -0.57 -1.98
N ILE A 122 29.51 -1.11 -2.60
CA ILE A 122 30.00 -0.67 -3.90
C ILE A 122 29.14 -1.29 -5.01
N SER A 123 28.63 -0.44 -5.89
CA SER A 123 27.88 -0.86 -7.08
C SER A 123 28.79 -1.55 -8.08
N GLU A 124 28.38 -2.73 -8.56
CA GLU A 124 29.13 -3.50 -9.57
C GLU A 124 29.12 -2.84 -10.96
N VAL A 125 28.20 -1.89 -11.20
CA VAL A 125 28.01 -1.28 -12.53
C VAL A 125 28.97 -0.12 -12.78
N ASP A 126 29.15 0.74 -11.79
CA ASP A 126 29.93 1.98 -11.87
C ASP A 126 31.10 2.04 -10.87
N GLY A 127 31.21 1.08 -9.95
CA GLY A 127 32.31 1.01 -8.98
C GLY A 127 32.21 2.03 -7.85
N GLU A 128 31.09 2.73 -7.73
CA GLU A 128 30.87 3.78 -6.75
C GLU A 128 30.02 3.30 -5.56
N PRO A 129 30.15 3.93 -4.37
CA PRO A 129 29.24 3.70 -3.26
C PRO A 129 27.78 3.95 -3.63
N LEU A 130 26.91 3.01 -3.29
CA LEU A 130 25.46 3.19 -3.45
C LEU A 130 24.94 4.21 -2.43
N ASN A 131 24.42 5.33 -2.91
CA ASN A 131 23.75 6.30 -2.06
C ASN A 131 22.43 5.74 -1.49
N ASN A 132 22.18 6.02 -0.21
CA ASN A 132 20.90 5.75 0.43
C ASN A 132 19.98 6.98 0.27
N GLN A 133 19.28 7.07 -0.87
CA GLN A 133 18.41 8.20 -1.18
C GLN A 133 17.20 8.33 -0.25
N LEU A 134 16.94 7.35 0.62
CA LEU A 134 15.78 7.36 1.49
C LEU A 134 15.87 8.41 2.60
N VAL A 135 17.06 8.99 2.82
CA VAL A 135 17.28 10.15 3.70
C VAL A 135 16.40 11.35 3.32
N GLN A 136 15.95 11.45 2.07
CA GLN A 136 14.99 12.48 1.64
C GLN A 136 13.62 12.38 2.32
N HIS A 137 13.31 11.21 2.90
CA HIS A 137 12.04 10.98 3.58
C HIS A 137 12.15 11.34 5.05
N PRO A 138 11.06 11.82 5.67
CA PRO A 138 11.08 12.13 7.10
C PRO A 138 11.21 10.86 7.98
N PRO A 139 11.56 11.04 9.28
CA PRO A 139 12.16 9.97 10.08
C PRO A 139 11.22 8.92 10.66
N LEU A 140 9.90 9.13 10.69
CA LEU A 140 8.99 8.35 11.57
C LEU A 140 9.08 6.84 11.32
N TYR A 141 9.04 6.42 10.05
CA TYR A 141 9.09 5.00 9.71
C TYR A 141 10.40 4.34 10.17
N TYR A 142 11.53 5.03 9.98
CA TYR A 142 12.85 4.49 10.29
C TYR A 142 13.13 4.47 11.79
N VAL A 143 12.64 5.48 12.53
CA VAL A 143 12.72 5.48 14.01
C VAL A 143 11.89 4.34 14.60
N LEU A 144 10.68 4.09 14.07
CA LEU A 144 9.86 2.95 14.48
C LEU A 144 10.53 1.62 14.11
N GLY A 145 11.11 1.53 12.91
CA GLY A 145 11.87 0.37 12.47
C GLY A 145 13.09 0.10 13.36
N ALA A 146 13.81 1.14 13.76
CA ALA A 146 14.97 1.04 14.64
C ALA A 146 14.57 0.50 16.03
N ALA A 147 13.47 0.99 16.59
CA ALA A 147 12.91 0.46 17.84
C ALA A 147 12.57 -1.03 17.74
N VAL A 148 12.08 -1.49 16.58
CA VAL A 148 11.83 -2.92 16.31
C VAL A 148 13.14 -3.68 16.14
N ALA A 149 14.12 -3.14 15.43
CA ALA A 149 15.42 -3.78 15.20
C ALA A 149 16.18 -4.04 16.51
N HIS A 150 16.04 -3.15 17.51
CA HIS A 150 16.58 -3.36 18.86
C HIS A 150 15.97 -4.55 19.61
N LEU A 151 14.82 -5.07 19.18
CA LEU A 151 14.23 -6.27 19.77
C LEU A 151 14.88 -7.57 19.28
N VAL A 152 15.71 -7.51 18.23
CA VAL A 152 16.45 -8.66 17.70
C VAL A 152 17.78 -8.78 18.46
N PRO A 153 17.98 -9.83 19.28
CA PRO A 153 19.25 -10.06 19.96
C PRO A 153 20.38 -10.29 18.96
N ASP A 154 21.57 -9.78 19.27
CA ASP A 154 22.78 -10.00 18.47
C ASP A 154 22.56 -9.71 16.98
N ARG A 155 21.77 -8.67 16.66
CA ARG A 155 21.31 -8.36 15.28
C ARG A 155 22.43 -8.20 14.25
N HIS A 156 23.66 -7.99 14.70
CA HIS A 156 24.83 -7.81 13.85
C HIS A 156 25.55 -9.14 13.58
N GLU A 157 25.44 -10.10 14.49
CA GLU A 157 26.13 -11.40 14.52
C GLU A 157 25.21 -12.58 14.17
N ALA A 158 23.90 -12.42 14.39
CA ALA A 158 22.90 -13.41 14.00
C ALA A 158 22.72 -13.43 12.46
N PRO A 159 22.24 -14.55 11.88
CA PRO A 159 21.79 -14.59 10.49
C PRO A 159 20.87 -13.42 10.16
N PHE A 160 21.32 -12.54 9.27
CA PHE A 160 20.69 -11.22 9.11
C PHE A 160 19.29 -11.31 8.48
N ASP A 161 18.99 -12.40 7.77
CA ASP A 161 17.67 -12.71 7.24
C ASP A 161 16.57 -12.79 8.32
N GLN A 162 16.93 -13.00 9.59
CA GLN A 162 16.03 -12.88 10.72
C GLN A 162 15.58 -11.43 10.96
N VAL A 163 16.51 -10.47 10.91
CA VAL A 163 16.21 -9.02 11.04
C VAL A 163 15.25 -8.60 9.93
N TRP A 164 15.54 -8.99 8.70
CA TRP A 164 14.64 -8.77 7.58
C TRP A 164 13.23 -9.31 7.86
N MET A 165 13.11 -10.52 8.37
CA MET A 165 11.80 -11.15 8.60
C MET A 165 11.02 -10.51 9.74
N VAL A 166 11.69 -10.06 10.80
CA VAL A 166 11.05 -9.31 11.89
C VAL A 166 10.48 -7.99 11.34
N LEU A 167 11.27 -7.25 10.56
CA LEU A 167 10.82 -6.00 9.95
C LEU A 167 9.68 -6.22 8.94
N ARG A 168 9.76 -7.27 8.10
CA ARG A 168 8.67 -7.65 7.20
C ARG A 168 7.40 -8.00 7.96
N THR A 169 7.51 -8.72 9.07
CA THR A 169 6.35 -9.09 9.91
C THR A 169 5.65 -7.85 10.46
N VAL A 170 6.39 -6.85 10.92
CA VAL A 170 5.79 -5.55 11.33
C VAL A 170 5.05 -4.89 10.17
N ASN A 171 5.59 -4.91 8.96
CA ASN A 171 4.92 -4.38 7.76
C ASN A 171 3.64 -5.17 7.43
N VAL A 172 3.63 -6.49 7.59
CA VAL A 172 2.43 -7.32 7.47
C VAL A 172 1.38 -6.93 8.52
N LEU A 173 1.78 -6.61 9.75
CA LEU A 173 0.84 -6.16 10.78
C LEU A 173 0.24 -4.78 10.46
N LEU A 174 1.01 -3.88 9.84
CA LEU A 174 0.49 -2.59 9.34
C LEU A 174 -0.59 -2.78 8.25
N ALA A 175 -0.57 -3.91 7.53
CA ALA A 175 -1.58 -4.23 6.51
C ALA A 175 -2.92 -4.69 7.10
N ALA A 176 -2.93 -5.29 8.28
CA ALA A 176 -4.11 -5.94 8.86
C ALA A 176 -5.35 -5.01 8.99
N PRO A 177 -5.20 -3.71 9.33
CA PRO A 177 -6.35 -2.80 9.41
C PRO A 177 -6.97 -2.41 8.07
N LEU A 178 -6.29 -2.61 6.93
CA LEU A 178 -6.75 -2.05 5.65
C LEU A 178 -8.14 -2.57 5.21
N PRO A 179 -8.45 -3.88 5.28
CA PRO A 179 -9.80 -4.36 4.98
C PRO A 179 -10.86 -3.81 5.95
N LEU A 180 -10.51 -3.63 7.24
CA LEU A 180 -11.39 -3.02 8.24
C LEU A 180 -11.70 -1.57 7.89
N LEU A 181 -10.69 -0.79 7.49
CA LEU A 181 -10.83 0.61 7.11
C LEU A 181 -11.65 0.77 5.82
N ALA A 182 -11.47 -0.11 4.83
CA ALA A 182 -12.30 -0.14 3.63
C ALA A 182 -13.77 -0.47 3.95
N TRP A 183 -14.01 -1.48 4.77
CA TRP A 183 -15.35 -1.81 5.26
C TRP A 183 -15.97 -0.64 6.04
N ALA A 184 -15.23 -0.05 6.97
CA ALA A 184 -15.69 1.06 7.81
C ALA A 184 -16.00 2.30 6.96
N THR A 185 -15.19 2.59 5.95
CA THR A 185 -15.41 3.68 4.98
C THR A 185 -16.69 3.43 4.19
N ALA A 186 -16.87 2.23 3.62
CA ALA A 186 -18.09 1.86 2.89
C ALA A 186 -19.34 1.95 3.77
N ARG A 187 -19.26 1.48 5.02
CA ARG A 187 -20.35 1.61 6.00
C ARG A 187 -20.64 3.05 6.36
N ARG A 188 -19.59 3.87 6.51
CA ARG A 188 -19.73 5.29 6.83
C ARG A 188 -20.46 6.03 5.70
N LEU A 189 -20.13 5.72 4.45
CA LEU A 189 -20.81 6.20 3.25
C LEU A 189 -22.20 5.56 3.03
N ARG A 190 -22.65 4.70 3.95
CA ARG A 190 -23.97 4.04 3.96
C ARG A 190 -24.23 3.17 2.73
N LEU A 191 -23.17 2.54 2.19
CA LEU A 191 -23.34 1.58 1.11
C LEU A 191 -24.21 0.39 1.58
N PRO A 192 -25.15 -0.09 0.75
CA PRO A 192 -25.99 -1.23 1.09
C PRO A 192 -25.18 -2.51 1.17
N GLU A 193 -25.60 -3.43 2.04
CA GLU A 193 -25.03 -4.78 2.05
C GLU A 193 -25.28 -5.48 0.68
N PRO A 194 -24.34 -6.31 0.20
CA PRO A 194 -23.08 -6.72 0.82
C PRO A 194 -21.84 -5.89 0.40
N LEU A 195 -22.03 -4.65 -0.10
CA LEU A 195 -20.93 -3.85 -0.66
C LEU A 195 -19.80 -3.51 0.32
N PRO A 196 -20.05 -3.27 1.62
CA PRO A 196 -18.96 -3.08 2.57
C PRO A 196 -17.98 -4.27 2.66
N LEU A 197 -18.49 -5.50 2.54
CA LEU A 197 -17.64 -6.70 2.50
C LEU A 197 -16.89 -6.81 1.17
N ALA A 198 -17.53 -6.45 0.05
CA ALA A 198 -16.85 -6.40 -1.24
C ALA A 198 -15.72 -5.36 -1.26
N ALA A 199 -15.90 -4.20 -0.63
CA ALA A 199 -14.85 -3.18 -0.51
C ALA A 199 -13.65 -3.68 0.33
N ALA A 200 -13.91 -4.41 1.41
CA ALA A 200 -12.85 -5.05 2.19
C ALA A 200 -12.08 -6.09 1.37
N GLY A 201 -12.79 -6.96 0.65
CA GLY A 201 -12.17 -7.96 -0.23
C GLY A 201 -11.39 -7.35 -1.40
N ALA A 202 -11.82 -6.20 -1.92
CA ALA A 202 -11.18 -5.53 -3.03
C ALA A 202 -9.78 -5.00 -2.69
N VAL A 203 -9.49 -4.71 -1.42
CA VAL A 203 -8.12 -4.38 -0.97
C VAL A 203 -7.21 -5.60 -1.12
N VAL A 204 -7.67 -6.77 -0.66
CA VAL A 204 -6.90 -8.04 -0.71
C VAL A 204 -6.73 -8.53 -2.15
N ALA A 205 -7.66 -8.18 -3.04
CA ALA A 205 -7.69 -8.61 -4.43
C ALA A 205 -6.54 -8.04 -5.30
N ILE A 206 -5.75 -7.09 -4.79
CA ILE A 206 -4.64 -6.45 -5.53
C ILE A 206 -3.32 -7.14 -5.15
N PRO A 207 -2.74 -8.01 -6.01
CA PRO A 207 -1.55 -8.78 -5.66
C PRO A 207 -0.35 -7.90 -5.33
N GLU A 208 -0.12 -6.85 -6.11
CA GLU A 208 0.99 -5.94 -5.89
C GLU A 208 0.92 -5.21 -4.55
N LEU A 209 -0.29 -4.88 -4.09
CA LEU A 209 -0.47 -4.33 -2.75
C LEU A 209 -0.04 -5.34 -1.69
N THR A 210 -0.41 -6.62 -1.82
CA THR A 210 0.01 -7.66 -0.87
C THR A 210 1.52 -7.92 -0.91
N HIS A 211 2.15 -7.84 -2.09
CA HIS A 211 3.60 -7.95 -2.23
C HIS A 211 4.32 -6.79 -1.50
N LEU A 212 3.92 -5.55 -1.77
CA LEU A 212 4.50 -4.38 -1.11
C LEU A 212 4.33 -4.44 0.42
N LEU A 213 3.14 -4.80 0.88
CA LEU A 213 2.82 -4.94 2.31
C LEU A 213 3.57 -6.08 3.01
N SER A 214 4.14 -7.03 2.24
CA SER A 214 4.98 -8.11 2.76
C SER A 214 6.46 -7.74 2.87
N SER A 215 6.84 -6.54 2.42
CA SER A 215 8.23 -6.08 2.36
C SER A 215 8.51 -4.95 3.33
N VAL A 216 9.79 -4.68 3.61
CA VAL A 216 10.20 -3.52 4.42
C VAL A 216 10.11 -2.26 3.56
N ASN A 217 9.06 -1.46 3.75
CA ASN A 217 8.88 -0.23 2.97
C ASN A 217 8.09 0.85 3.71
N ASN A 218 8.59 2.09 3.71
CA ASN A 218 7.88 3.22 4.32
C ASN A 218 6.50 3.53 3.68
N ASP A 219 6.25 3.04 2.45
CA ASP A 219 4.93 3.06 1.83
C ASP A 219 3.86 2.36 2.68
N ASN A 220 4.21 1.30 3.41
CA ASN A 220 3.24 0.51 4.17
C ASN A 220 2.63 1.30 5.33
N LEU A 221 3.44 2.07 6.05
CA LEU A 221 2.95 3.01 7.07
C LEU A 221 2.12 4.13 6.44
N LEU A 222 2.56 4.67 5.29
CA LEU A 222 1.81 5.70 4.57
C LEU A 222 0.44 5.19 4.09
N ILE A 223 0.35 3.96 3.60
CA ILE A 223 -0.88 3.33 3.14
C ILE A 223 -1.87 3.19 4.29
N LEU A 224 -1.42 2.73 5.47
CA LEU A 224 -2.26 2.66 6.66
C LEU A 224 -2.78 4.04 7.08
N LEU A 225 -1.91 5.05 7.08
CA LEU A 225 -2.29 6.42 7.43
C LEU A 225 -3.25 7.03 6.39
N GLY A 226 -3.03 6.78 5.09
CA GLY A 226 -3.92 7.18 4.00
C GLY A 226 -5.30 6.50 4.07
N ALA A 227 -5.34 5.20 4.39
CA ALA A 227 -6.58 4.46 4.63
C ALA A 227 -7.35 5.01 5.83
N THR A 228 -6.64 5.32 6.93
CA THR A 228 -7.23 5.91 8.14
C THR A 228 -7.77 7.31 7.85
N ALA A 229 -7.00 8.13 7.13
CA ALA A 229 -7.43 9.45 6.67
C ALA A 229 -8.65 9.35 5.75
N THR A 230 -8.69 8.38 4.84
CA THR A 230 -9.86 8.14 3.96
C THR A 230 -11.13 7.88 4.77
N TRP A 231 -11.04 7.03 5.81
CA TRP A 231 -12.17 6.77 6.70
C TRP A 231 -12.61 8.02 7.47
N LEU A 232 -11.67 8.80 8.01
CA LEU A 232 -11.95 10.06 8.71
C LEU A 232 -12.54 11.12 7.77
N VAL A 233 -12.04 11.21 6.54
CA VAL A 233 -12.61 12.05 5.47
C VAL A 233 -14.04 11.62 5.18
N ALA A 234 -14.33 10.31 5.06
CA ALA A 234 -15.70 9.83 4.92
C ALA A 234 -16.58 10.21 6.13
N CYS A 235 -16.03 10.23 7.35
CA CYS A 235 -16.73 10.76 8.53
C CYS A 235 -17.09 12.25 8.37
N VAL A 236 -16.15 13.08 7.92
CA VAL A 236 -16.33 14.51 7.67
C VAL A 236 -17.36 14.78 6.56
N LEU A 237 -17.26 14.07 5.43
CA LEU A 237 -18.17 14.20 4.28
C LEU A 237 -19.61 13.83 4.64
N THR A 238 -19.77 12.84 5.53
CA THR A 238 -21.06 12.40 6.05
C THR A 238 -21.56 13.22 7.24
N GLY A 239 -20.86 14.31 7.59
CA GLY A 239 -21.34 15.37 8.48
C GLY A 239 -20.78 15.37 9.89
N ASP A 240 -19.83 14.50 10.24
CA ASP A 240 -19.15 14.58 11.53
C ASP A 240 -18.16 15.75 11.55
N ARG A 241 -18.50 16.75 12.35
CA ARG A 241 -17.73 18.00 12.53
C ARG A 241 -17.24 18.11 13.98
N SER A 242 -17.07 16.99 14.66
CA SER A 242 -16.57 16.97 16.03
C SER A 242 -15.09 17.36 16.08
N ARG A 243 -14.68 17.96 17.20
CA ARG A 243 -13.25 18.27 17.45
C ARG A 243 -12.40 17.00 17.45
N ARG A 244 -12.94 15.88 17.94
CA ARG A 244 -12.26 14.59 17.97
C ARG A 244 -11.88 14.11 16.56
N THR A 245 -12.82 14.13 15.63
CA THR A 245 -12.57 13.72 14.24
C THR A 245 -11.58 14.65 13.54
N ALA A 246 -11.69 15.96 13.78
CA ALA A 246 -10.73 16.94 13.26
C ALA A 246 -9.30 16.75 13.79
N LEU A 247 -9.14 16.61 15.11
CA LEU A 247 -7.84 16.35 15.72
C LEU A 247 -7.25 15.03 15.25
N ALA A 248 -8.06 13.97 15.14
CA ALA A 248 -7.62 12.69 14.61
C ALA A 248 -7.16 12.80 13.15
N LEU A 249 -7.91 13.51 12.29
CA LEU A 249 -7.54 13.68 10.89
C LEU A 249 -6.25 14.52 10.75
N GLY A 250 -6.11 15.58 11.53
CA GLY A 250 -4.88 16.39 11.58
C GLY A 250 -3.68 15.59 12.09
N ALA A 251 -3.85 14.82 13.18
CA ALA A 251 -2.79 13.98 13.74
C ALA A 251 -2.34 12.87 12.77
N VAL A 252 -3.28 12.16 12.14
CA VAL A 252 -2.97 11.15 11.10
C VAL A 252 -2.22 11.80 9.94
N THR A 253 -2.63 13.00 9.53
CA THR A 253 -1.93 13.74 8.48
C THR A 253 -0.52 14.17 8.92
N SER A 254 -0.36 14.59 10.18
CA SER A 254 0.95 14.91 10.76
C SER A 254 1.90 13.70 10.73
N LEU A 255 1.42 12.52 11.11
CA LEU A 255 2.20 11.28 11.06
C LEU A 255 2.55 10.88 9.62
N ALA A 256 1.63 11.07 8.68
CA ALA A 256 1.89 10.78 7.27
C ALA A 256 2.96 11.73 6.69
N LEU A 257 2.88 13.01 7.05
CA LEU A 257 3.89 14.03 6.74
C LEU A 257 5.25 13.73 7.37
N TRP A 258 5.31 12.98 8.47
CA TRP A 258 6.57 12.45 9.02
C TRP A 258 6.99 11.08 8.46
N THR A 259 6.26 10.54 7.49
CA THR A 259 6.56 9.24 6.88
C THR A 259 7.14 9.37 5.48
N LYS A 260 6.51 10.19 4.62
CA LYS A 260 6.89 10.26 3.19
C LYS A 260 6.41 11.53 2.50
N GLY A 261 7.14 11.96 1.47
CA GLY A 261 6.83 13.17 0.67
C GLY A 261 5.47 13.16 -0.01
N PHE A 262 4.94 11.99 -0.37
CA PHE A 262 3.58 11.90 -0.94
C PHE A 262 2.47 12.39 0.00
N ALA A 263 2.72 12.44 1.30
CA ALA A 263 1.78 13.03 2.26
C ALA A 263 1.64 14.55 2.12
N LEU A 264 2.53 15.25 1.39
CA LEU A 264 2.43 16.69 1.13
C LEU A 264 1.13 17.11 0.44
N LEU A 265 0.43 16.19 -0.23
CA LEU A 265 -0.91 16.47 -0.80
C LEU A 265 -2.03 16.43 0.24
N MET A 266 -1.83 15.77 1.39
CA MET A 266 -2.88 15.57 2.38
C MET A 266 -3.45 16.87 2.97
N PRO A 267 -2.66 17.93 3.26
CA PRO A 267 -3.21 19.23 3.64
C PRO A 267 -4.28 19.76 2.69
N ALA A 268 -4.01 19.71 1.37
CA ALA A 268 -4.96 20.15 0.35
C ALA A 268 -6.19 19.24 0.29
N TRP A 269 -5.99 17.93 0.45
CA TRP A 269 -7.09 16.95 0.49
C TRP A 269 -8.01 17.13 1.70
N VAL A 270 -7.44 17.34 2.88
CA VAL A 270 -8.19 17.63 4.11
C VAL A 270 -8.95 18.95 3.99
N ALA A 271 -8.33 19.99 3.42
CA ALA A 271 -9.00 21.25 3.12
C ALA A 271 -10.19 21.06 2.17
N ALA A 272 -10.04 20.26 1.11
CA ALA A 272 -11.13 19.92 0.19
C ALA A 272 -12.28 19.18 0.90
N ALA A 273 -11.98 18.24 1.80
CA ALA A 273 -13.00 17.55 2.59
C ALA A 273 -13.81 18.50 3.47
N TYR A 274 -13.15 19.44 4.15
CA TYR A 274 -13.84 20.45 4.96
C TYR A 274 -14.57 21.50 4.12
N ALA A 275 -14.06 21.87 2.94
CA ALA A 275 -14.74 22.74 2.00
C ALA A 275 -16.06 22.11 1.52
N VAL A 276 -16.05 20.81 1.19
CA VAL A 276 -17.27 20.06 0.84
C VAL A 276 -18.20 19.92 2.05
N SER A 277 -17.67 19.65 3.25
CA SER A 277 -18.46 19.60 4.48
C SER A 277 -19.14 20.93 4.81
N TRP A 278 -18.43 22.05 4.61
CA TRP A 278 -18.96 23.40 4.72
C TRP A 278 -20.03 23.65 3.65
N TRP A 279 -19.78 23.29 2.39
CA TRP A 279 -20.74 23.45 1.30
C TRP A 279 -22.07 22.73 1.58
N HIS A 280 -22.00 21.49 2.11
CA HIS A 280 -23.19 20.75 2.54
C HIS A 280 -23.92 21.41 3.71
N GLY A 281 -23.19 22.12 4.58
CA GLY A 281 -23.73 22.78 5.77
C GLY A 281 -24.07 24.26 5.60
N ARG A 282 -23.75 24.90 4.47
CA ARG A 282 -23.78 26.37 4.31
C ARG A 282 -25.16 27.00 4.47
N ARG A 283 -26.23 26.22 4.31
CA ARG A 283 -27.62 26.68 4.55
C ARG A 283 -27.93 26.91 6.02
N THR A 284 -27.12 26.38 6.94
CA THR A 284 -27.27 26.61 8.39
C THR A 284 -25.98 27.23 8.94
N PRO A 285 -26.01 28.50 9.42
CA PRO A 285 -24.80 29.18 9.90
C PRO A 285 -24.04 28.39 10.97
N HIS A 286 -24.76 27.66 11.84
CA HIS A 286 -24.16 26.81 12.85
C HIS A 286 -23.33 25.66 12.24
N ALA A 287 -23.82 24.96 11.22
CA ALA A 287 -23.08 23.85 10.60
C ALA A 287 -21.87 24.36 9.79
N ALA A 288 -22.02 25.51 9.12
CA ALA A 288 -20.91 26.18 8.43
C ALA A 288 -19.77 26.54 9.40
N ARG A 289 -20.09 27.23 10.52
CA ARG A 289 -19.12 27.59 11.56
C ARG A 289 -18.45 26.37 12.18
N ARG A 290 -19.19 25.29 12.43
CA ARG A 290 -18.60 24.03 12.93
C ARG A 290 -17.64 23.39 11.94
N SER A 291 -17.90 23.49 10.63
CA SER A 291 -16.99 22.97 9.61
C SER A 291 -15.68 23.74 9.60
N LEU A 292 -15.74 25.08 9.66
CA LEU A 292 -14.56 25.95 9.75
C LEU A 292 -13.77 25.71 11.04
N GLY A 293 -14.47 25.62 12.19
CA GLY A 293 -13.83 25.30 13.47
C GLY A 293 -13.14 23.94 13.45
N ALA A 294 -13.77 22.91 12.87
CA ALA A 294 -13.17 21.60 12.70
C ALA A 294 -11.95 21.64 11.76
N ALA A 295 -12.01 22.40 10.66
CA ALA A 295 -10.87 22.60 9.78
C ALA A 295 -9.67 23.24 10.52
N ALA A 296 -9.93 24.25 11.37
CA ALA A 296 -8.89 24.87 12.19
C ALA A 296 -8.24 23.90 13.19
N TRP A 297 -9.05 23.05 13.85
CA TRP A 297 -8.51 22.00 14.74
C TRP A 297 -7.65 20.98 13.99
N SER A 298 -8.07 20.60 12.78
CA SER A 298 -7.30 19.68 11.94
C SER A 298 -5.99 20.30 11.48
N ALA A 299 -6.00 21.59 11.07
CA ALA A 299 -4.80 22.32 10.70
C ALA A 299 -3.81 22.44 11.86
N LEU A 300 -4.30 22.76 13.07
CA LEU A 300 -3.47 22.83 14.28
C LEU A 300 -2.81 21.48 14.58
N ALA A 301 -3.56 20.38 14.53
CA ALA A 301 -3.02 19.04 14.79
C ALA A 301 -2.07 18.54 13.69
N MET A 302 -2.10 19.12 12.49
CA MET A 302 -1.22 18.81 11.36
C MET A 302 0.12 19.58 11.40
N ALA A 303 0.21 20.64 12.20
CA ALA A 303 1.37 21.54 12.25
C ALA A 303 2.71 20.84 12.52
N PRO A 304 2.84 19.84 13.44
CA PRO A 304 4.11 19.17 13.68
C PRO A 304 4.67 18.46 12.44
N GLY A 305 3.79 17.86 11.64
CA GLY A 305 4.16 17.22 10.37
C GLY A 305 4.64 18.23 9.34
N LEU A 306 3.95 19.36 9.21
CA LEU A 306 4.34 20.45 8.31
C LEU A 306 5.66 21.11 8.70
N ALA A 307 5.99 21.15 9.99
CA ALA A 307 7.23 21.76 10.48
C ALA A 307 8.48 21.08 9.89
N TRP A 308 8.44 19.77 9.63
CA TRP A 308 9.54 19.05 8.98
C TRP A 308 9.78 19.55 7.54
N TRP A 309 8.70 19.75 6.78
CA TRP A 309 8.77 20.22 5.40
C TRP A 309 9.16 21.69 5.32
N ALA A 310 8.71 22.50 6.29
CA ALA A 310 9.17 23.88 6.45
C ALA A 310 10.67 23.95 6.77
N ARG A 311 11.18 23.07 7.66
CA ARG A 311 12.62 22.91 7.91
C ARG A 311 13.37 22.65 6.61
N ASN A 312 12.90 21.71 5.79
CA ASN A 312 13.58 21.39 4.52
C ASN A 312 13.64 22.59 3.57
N LEU A 313 12.54 23.36 3.47
CA LEU A 313 12.50 24.57 2.66
C LEU A 313 13.51 25.62 3.16
N VAL A 314 13.63 25.78 4.48
CA VAL A 314 14.57 26.73 5.10
C VAL A 314 16.03 26.29 4.92
N LEU A 315 16.33 25.00 5.11
CA LEU A 315 17.70 24.49 5.09
C LEU A 315 18.23 24.24 3.68
N TYR A 316 17.38 23.77 2.77
CA TYR A 316 17.80 23.25 1.47
C TYR A 316 17.13 23.97 0.29
N GLY A 317 16.26 24.96 0.53
CA GLY A 317 15.53 25.67 -0.52
C GLY A 317 14.48 24.82 -1.25
N ALA A 318 14.23 23.59 -0.80
CA ALA A 318 13.31 22.65 -1.43
C ALA A 318 12.41 21.98 -0.39
N LEU A 319 11.12 21.80 -0.70
CA LEU A 319 10.22 21.04 0.16
C LEU A 319 10.73 19.61 0.33
N GLN A 320 10.98 18.92 -0.79
CA GLN A 320 11.57 17.59 -0.80
C GLN A 320 12.93 17.64 -1.51
N PRO A 321 14.02 17.77 -0.74
CA PRO A 321 15.37 17.68 -1.30
C PRO A 321 15.60 16.32 -1.98
N HIS A 322 16.44 16.28 -3.00
CA HIS A 322 16.81 15.06 -3.68
C HIS A 322 17.68 14.16 -2.77
N GLY A 323 17.30 12.90 -2.61
CA GLY A 323 17.97 12.03 -1.64
C GLY A 323 19.44 11.71 -1.91
N THR A 324 19.90 11.85 -3.15
CA THR A 324 21.31 11.57 -3.52
C THR A 324 22.14 12.82 -3.77
N HIS A 325 21.57 14.02 -3.70
CA HIS A 325 22.29 15.24 -4.05
C HIS A 325 22.01 16.33 -3.01
N ALA A 326 23.08 16.94 -2.50
CA ALA A 326 22.97 18.14 -1.69
C ALA A 326 22.49 19.33 -2.55
N ASP A 327 23.02 19.43 -3.78
CA ASP A 327 22.58 20.43 -4.76
C ASP A 327 21.24 20.04 -5.41
N GLN A 328 20.28 20.96 -5.33
CA GLN A 328 18.93 20.78 -5.87
C GLN A 328 18.82 21.22 -7.34
N GLY A 329 19.84 21.89 -7.88
CA GLY A 329 19.97 22.25 -9.29
C GLY A 329 20.39 21.10 -10.21
N TYR A 330 20.47 19.86 -9.72
CA TYR A 330 20.97 18.71 -10.48
C TYR A 330 20.22 18.45 -11.82
N LEU A 331 18.96 18.89 -11.93
CA LEU A 331 18.18 18.79 -13.17
C LEU A 331 18.70 19.72 -14.27
N ASP A 332 19.32 20.85 -13.91
CA ASP A 332 19.84 21.84 -14.86
C ASP A 332 21.11 21.35 -15.58
N ALA A 333 21.82 20.40 -14.96
CA ALA A 333 22.99 19.74 -15.53
C ALA A 333 22.64 18.73 -16.65
N GLY A 334 21.36 18.49 -16.91
CA GLY A 334 20.88 17.57 -17.94
C GLY A 334 21.07 18.07 -19.37
N SER A 335 20.89 17.18 -20.35
CA SER A 335 20.97 17.48 -21.79
C SER A 335 19.71 18.13 -22.38
N HIS A 336 18.68 18.40 -21.56
CA HIS A 336 17.44 19.11 -21.92
C HIS A 336 16.72 18.54 -23.16
N HIS A 337 15.96 17.47 -22.94
CA HIS A 337 15.09 16.82 -23.91
C HIS A 337 13.70 17.46 -23.98
N THR A 338 13.12 17.47 -25.16
CA THR A 338 11.77 17.96 -25.46
C THR A 338 10.79 16.81 -25.68
N TRP A 339 9.51 17.15 -25.86
CA TRP A 339 8.49 16.18 -26.25
C TRP A 339 8.83 15.44 -27.56
N ALA A 340 9.51 16.10 -28.51
CA ALA A 340 9.90 15.50 -29.78
C ALA A 340 10.95 14.38 -29.59
N ASP A 341 11.76 14.46 -28.53
CA ASP A 341 12.87 13.54 -28.24
C ASP A 341 12.43 12.24 -27.53
N GLY A 342 11.14 11.95 -27.51
CA GLY A 342 10.61 10.71 -26.93
C GLY A 342 9.43 10.89 -25.97
N GLY A 343 8.77 12.04 -25.93
CA GLY A 343 7.63 12.30 -25.04
C GLY A 343 6.48 11.29 -25.21
N ALA A 344 6.20 10.84 -26.43
CA ALA A 344 5.22 9.77 -26.68
C ALA A 344 5.68 8.41 -26.13
N ALA A 345 6.98 8.10 -26.16
CA ALA A 345 7.53 6.89 -25.55
C ALA A 345 7.46 6.97 -24.01
N TRP A 346 7.80 8.12 -23.45
CA TRP A 346 7.64 8.41 -22.02
C TRP A 346 6.17 8.22 -21.57
N LEU A 347 5.20 8.80 -22.29
CA LEU A 347 3.78 8.69 -21.92
C LEU A 347 3.27 7.24 -22.00
N ARG A 348 3.66 6.50 -23.04
CA ARG A 348 3.34 5.07 -23.16
C ARG A 348 3.96 4.26 -22.01
N ARG A 349 5.20 4.59 -21.62
CA ARG A 349 5.89 3.92 -20.51
C ARG A 349 5.25 4.24 -19.17
N LEU A 350 4.94 5.51 -18.92
CA LEU A 350 4.23 5.97 -17.73
C LEU A 350 2.89 5.26 -17.60
N THR A 351 2.05 5.30 -18.64
CA THR A 351 0.73 4.66 -18.62
C THR A 351 0.84 3.16 -18.38
N ASP A 352 1.73 2.47 -19.09
CA ASP A 352 1.93 1.04 -18.90
C ASP A 352 2.41 0.69 -17.48
N ARG A 353 3.43 1.39 -16.96
CA ARG A 353 3.99 1.14 -15.61
C ARG A 353 3.05 1.55 -14.48
N MET A 354 2.23 2.59 -14.66
CA MET A 354 1.22 2.97 -13.68
C MET A 354 0.12 1.91 -13.57
N ILE A 355 -0.18 1.19 -14.66
CA ILE A 355 -1.17 0.11 -14.65
C ILE A 355 -0.58 -1.19 -14.13
N THR A 356 0.54 -1.63 -14.71
CA THR A 356 1.16 -2.91 -14.35
C THR A 356 1.58 -2.88 -12.89
N LEU A 357 2.43 -1.93 -12.49
CA LEU A 357 2.93 -1.83 -11.10
C LEU A 357 1.90 -1.32 -10.09
N PHE A 358 0.62 -1.19 -10.46
CA PHE A 358 -0.48 -1.04 -9.49
C PHE A 358 -1.12 -2.41 -9.17
N PHE A 359 -1.20 -3.32 -10.13
CA PHE A 359 -1.81 -4.63 -9.94
C PHE A 359 -0.78 -5.75 -9.75
N VAL A 360 0.38 -5.69 -10.43
CA VAL A 360 1.42 -6.71 -10.49
C VAL A 360 2.83 -6.08 -10.59
N GLN A 361 3.80 -6.49 -9.77
CA GLN A 361 5.20 -6.07 -9.94
C GLN A 361 5.89 -6.82 -11.08
N ASP A 362 6.54 -6.06 -11.95
CA ASP A 362 7.41 -6.57 -12.99
C ASP A 362 8.77 -6.97 -12.39
N GLN A 363 8.99 -8.26 -12.20
CA GLN A 363 10.23 -8.81 -11.64
C GLN A 363 11.34 -9.00 -12.69
N ALA A 364 10.97 -9.02 -13.97
CA ALA A 364 11.89 -9.17 -15.10
C ALA A 364 12.14 -7.82 -15.78
N SER A 365 13.28 -7.68 -16.46
CA SER A 365 13.60 -6.48 -17.23
C SER A 365 12.97 -6.48 -18.63
N LEU A 366 12.52 -7.65 -19.11
CA LEU A 366 12.27 -7.91 -20.53
C LEU A 366 10.92 -7.43 -21.09
N LEU A 367 10.09 -6.72 -20.31
CA LEU A 367 8.80 -6.16 -20.78
C LEU A 367 7.94 -7.16 -21.56
N ARG A 368 7.90 -8.40 -21.07
CA ARG A 368 7.08 -9.43 -21.68
C ARG A 368 5.61 -9.16 -21.35
N HIS A 369 4.74 -9.30 -22.34
CA HIS A 369 3.28 -9.25 -22.14
C HIS A 369 2.79 -10.58 -21.57
N ASP A 370 3.34 -10.97 -20.42
CA ASP A 370 3.04 -12.22 -19.73
C ASP A 370 1.61 -12.20 -19.15
N VAL A 371 1.21 -13.28 -18.48
CA VAL A 371 -0.18 -13.45 -18.02
C VAL A 371 -0.54 -12.37 -17.00
N SER A 372 0.37 -12.00 -16.09
CA SER A 372 0.17 -10.92 -15.12
C SER A 372 -0.04 -9.56 -15.78
N TRP A 373 0.62 -9.30 -16.90
CA TRP A 373 0.47 -8.05 -17.66
C TRP A 373 -0.97 -7.89 -18.18
N TRP A 374 -1.52 -8.93 -18.78
CA TRP A 374 -2.91 -8.94 -19.25
C TRP A 374 -3.90 -8.90 -18.08
N ALA A 375 -3.61 -9.63 -17.00
CA ALA A 375 -4.41 -9.62 -15.80
C ALA A 375 -4.51 -8.19 -15.20
N ALA A 376 -3.42 -7.42 -15.19
CA ALA A 376 -3.43 -6.02 -14.76
C ALA A 376 -4.37 -5.14 -15.60
N ARG A 377 -4.48 -5.37 -16.91
CA ARG A 377 -5.45 -4.66 -17.78
C ARG A 377 -6.89 -5.04 -17.48
N VAL A 378 -7.16 -6.30 -17.15
CA VAL A 378 -8.48 -6.73 -16.67
C VAL A 378 -8.83 -6.07 -15.33
N GLY A 379 -7.86 -6.00 -14.40
CA GLY A 379 -8.00 -5.29 -13.14
C GLY A 379 -8.32 -3.80 -13.34
N LEU A 380 -7.60 -3.13 -14.24
CA LEU A 380 -7.85 -1.74 -14.61
C LEU A 380 -9.25 -1.57 -15.20
N ALA A 381 -9.66 -2.42 -16.13
CA ALA A 381 -10.98 -2.34 -16.75
C ALA A 381 -12.09 -2.47 -15.71
N ALA A 382 -11.96 -3.43 -14.78
CA ALA A 382 -12.91 -3.60 -13.69
C ALA A 382 -12.98 -2.35 -12.78
N LEU A 383 -11.83 -1.79 -12.41
CA LEU A 383 -11.74 -0.57 -11.62
C LEU A 383 -12.41 0.61 -12.36
N ALA A 384 -12.04 0.84 -13.61
CA ALA A 384 -12.54 1.94 -14.44
C ALA A 384 -14.05 1.84 -14.67
N LEU A 385 -14.58 0.64 -14.94
CA LEU A 385 -16.02 0.39 -15.08
C LEU A 385 -16.77 0.70 -13.78
N GLY A 386 -16.21 0.33 -12.62
CA GLY A 386 -16.76 0.67 -11.31
C GLY A 386 -16.81 2.19 -11.10
N LEU A 387 -15.70 2.88 -11.35
CA LEU A 387 -15.62 4.34 -11.22
C LEU A 387 -16.59 5.06 -12.18
N ALA A 388 -16.63 4.66 -13.45
CA ALA A 388 -17.55 5.21 -14.44
C ALA A 388 -19.02 4.97 -14.03
N ALA A 389 -19.34 3.78 -13.52
CA ALA A 389 -20.68 3.47 -13.05
C ALA A 389 -21.12 4.34 -11.87
N VAL A 390 -20.20 4.76 -10.98
CA VAL A 390 -20.54 5.74 -9.93
C VAL A 390 -20.93 7.08 -10.54
N LEU A 391 -20.18 7.57 -11.52
CA LEU A 391 -20.42 8.87 -12.13
C LEU A 391 -21.75 8.91 -12.89
N VAL A 392 -22.10 7.80 -13.57
CA VAL A 392 -23.33 7.66 -14.35
C VAL A 392 -24.55 7.43 -13.45
N ARG A 393 -24.45 6.51 -12.48
CA ARG A 393 -25.62 6.07 -11.68
C ARG A 393 -25.79 6.81 -10.36
N GLY A 394 -24.78 7.56 -9.92
CA GLY A 394 -24.84 8.41 -8.73
C GLY A 394 -25.20 7.71 -7.41
N PRO A 395 -24.65 6.52 -7.08
CA PRO A 395 -24.89 5.88 -5.78
C PRO A 395 -24.30 6.68 -4.61
N LEU A 396 -23.39 7.62 -4.90
CA LEU A 396 -22.74 8.54 -3.98
C LEU A 396 -22.87 9.98 -4.52
N ARG A 397 -22.74 10.97 -3.62
CA ARG A 397 -22.72 12.38 -4.04
C ARG A 397 -21.45 12.66 -4.85
N ARG A 398 -21.59 13.40 -5.95
CA ARG A 398 -20.47 13.72 -6.86
C ARG A 398 -19.30 14.38 -6.14
N LEU A 399 -19.54 15.35 -5.26
CA LEU A 399 -18.47 16.01 -4.51
C LEU A 399 -17.74 15.05 -3.56
N ASP A 400 -18.45 14.12 -2.92
CA ASP A 400 -17.85 13.12 -2.05
C ASP A 400 -16.93 12.19 -2.85
N VAL A 401 -17.37 11.78 -4.04
CA VAL A 401 -16.59 10.96 -4.98
C VAL A 401 -15.32 11.69 -5.42
N LEU A 402 -15.43 12.97 -5.81
CA LEU A 402 -14.27 13.77 -6.21
C LEU A 402 -13.25 13.91 -5.07
N VAL A 403 -13.70 14.17 -3.83
CA VAL A 403 -12.81 14.25 -2.67
C VAL A 403 -12.16 12.90 -2.37
N LEU A 404 -12.89 11.78 -2.45
CA LEU A 404 -12.33 10.44 -2.20
C LEU A 404 -11.33 9.99 -3.28
N LEU A 405 -11.50 10.45 -4.52
CA LEU A 405 -10.59 10.13 -5.64
C LEU A 405 -9.44 11.14 -5.79
N LEU A 406 -9.51 12.29 -5.12
CA LEU A 406 -8.51 13.36 -5.23
C LEU A 406 -7.07 12.86 -4.96
N PRO A 407 -6.79 12.05 -3.91
CA PRO A 407 -5.43 11.57 -3.68
C PRO A 407 -4.88 10.73 -4.84
N ALA A 408 -5.68 9.86 -5.45
CA ALA A 408 -5.24 9.05 -6.58
C ALA A 408 -4.89 9.91 -7.81
N ALA A 409 -5.74 10.91 -8.11
CA ALA A 409 -5.50 11.84 -9.21
C ALA A 409 -4.26 12.73 -8.95
N ALA A 410 -4.15 13.28 -7.75
CA ALA A 410 -3.03 14.13 -7.35
C ALA A 410 -1.70 13.37 -7.34
N LEU A 411 -1.67 12.14 -6.83
CA LEU A 411 -0.46 11.30 -6.85
C LEU A 411 -0.06 10.92 -8.27
N THR A 412 -1.02 10.61 -9.14
CA THR A 412 -0.74 10.36 -10.56
C THR A 412 -0.09 11.58 -11.19
N ALA A 413 -0.59 12.79 -10.90
CA ALA A 413 -0.01 14.04 -11.41
C ALA A 413 1.40 14.31 -10.84
N VAL A 414 1.63 14.06 -9.55
CA VAL A 414 2.96 14.20 -8.91
C VAL A 414 3.97 13.25 -9.55
N VAL A 415 3.58 11.98 -9.75
CA VAL A 415 4.44 10.97 -10.38
C VAL A 415 4.71 11.32 -11.84
N ALA A 416 3.69 11.74 -12.58
CA ALA A 416 3.84 12.18 -13.96
C ALA A 416 4.79 13.39 -14.05
N LYS A 417 4.61 14.41 -13.21
CA LYS A 417 5.49 15.59 -13.16
C LYS A 417 6.93 15.18 -12.88
N GLY A 418 7.19 14.48 -11.79
CA GLY A 418 8.56 14.13 -11.40
C GLY A 418 9.24 13.21 -12.42
N SER A 419 8.49 12.27 -13.01
CA SER A 419 9.01 11.43 -14.09
C SER A 419 9.28 12.22 -15.37
N TYR A 420 8.43 13.19 -15.70
CA TYR A 420 8.63 14.06 -16.86
C TYR A 420 9.86 14.95 -16.68
N GLU A 421 10.08 15.51 -15.49
CA GLU A 421 11.27 16.30 -15.17
C GLU A 421 12.57 15.49 -15.35
N GLN A 422 12.56 14.20 -14.96
CA GLN A 422 13.68 13.29 -15.22
C GLN A 422 13.86 12.97 -16.70
N PHE A 423 12.77 12.87 -17.46
CA PHE A 423 12.82 12.69 -18.91
C PHE A 423 13.38 13.93 -19.60
N THR A 424 12.89 15.13 -19.26
CA THR A 424 13.37 16.37 -19.87
C THR A 424 14.81 16.65 -19.46
N ALA A 425 15.24 16.36 -18.23
CA ALA A 425 16.63 16.57 -17.85
C ALA A 425 17.58 15.54 -18.51
N PHE A 426 17.25 14.24 -18.48
CA PHE A 426 18.22 13.18 -18.76
C PHE A 426 17.82 12.16 -19.84
N GLY A 427 16.68 12.36 -20.51
CA GLY A 427 16.13 11.39 -21.47
C GLY A 427 15.63 10.10 -20.81
N LYS A 428 15.52 10.07 -19.46
CA LYS A 428 15.13 8.88 -18.69
C LYS A 428 13.63 8.59 -18.79
N ILE A 429 13.25 7.81 -19.80
CA ILE A 429 11.84 7.46 -20.07
C ILE A 429 11.14 6.59 -19.00
N GLY A 430 11.87 6.02 -18.03
CA GLY A 430 11.34 5.06 -17.05
C GLY A 430 11.52 5.45 -15.58
N ALA A 431 12.07 6.63 -15.30
CA ALA A 431 12.39 7.06 -13.93
C ALA A 431 11.13 7.34 -13.11
N ALA A 432 11.07 6.79 -11.89
CA ALA A 432 10.02 7.04 -10.88
C ALA A 432 8.56 6.73 -11.32
N GLN A 433 8.34 5.85 -12.31
CA GLN A 433 6.99 5.51 -12.81
C GLN A 433 6.46 4.24 -12.15
N GLN A 434 5.77 4.33 -11.01
CA GLN A 434 5.33 3.14 -10.28
C GLN A 434 3.87 3.28 -9.81
N GLY A 435 3.00 2.39 -10.27
CA GLY A 435 1.57 2.37 -9.92
C GLY A 435 1.32 2.27 -8.41
N ARG A 436 2.18 1.56 -7.66
CA ARG A 436 2.10 1.43 -6.20
C ARG A 436 2.07 2.76 -5.45
N TYR A 437 2.58 3.84 -6.04
CA TYR A 437 2.53 5.17 -5.43
C TYR A 437 1.10 5.67 -5.21
N LEU A 438 0.11 5.07 -5.88
CA LEU A 438 -1.31 5.35 -5.66
C LEU A 438 -1.91 4.63 -4.46
N PHE A 439 -1.19 3.72 -3.80
CA PHE A 439 -1.77 2.89 -2.73
C PHE A 439 -2.17 3.66 -1.47
N MET A 440 -1.61 4.85 -1.23
CA MET A 440 -2.14 5.75 -0.19
C MET A 440 -3.63 6.07 -0.42
N ALA A 441 -4.09 6.05 -1.67
CA ALA A 441 -5.47 6.31 -2.09
C ALA A 441 -6.31 5.03 -2.25
N VAL A 442 -5.76 3.83 -2.00
CA VAL A 442 -6.38 2.57 -2.41
C VAL A 442 -7.77 2.37 -1.83
N VAL A 443 -7.98 2.73 -0.55
CA VAL A 443 -9.30 2.61 0.10
C VAL A 443 -10.34 3.50 -0.58
N GLY A 444 -10.00 4.73 -0.94
CA GLY A 444 -10.88 5.63 -1.68
C GLY A 444 -11.25 5.05 -3.04
N LEU A 445 -10.24 4.59 -3.79
CA LEU A 445 -10.41 3.97 -5.11
C LEU A 445 -11.35 2.76 -5.08
N VAL A 446 -11.07 1.77 -4.22
CA VAL A 446 -11.83 0.51 -4.20
C VAL A 446 -13.25 0.71 -3.66
N VAL A 447 -13.44 1.56 -2.63
CA VAL A 447 -14.78 1.83 -2.07
C VAL A 447 -15.66 2.52 -3.11
N VAL A 448 -15.14 3.52 -3.83
CA VAL A 448 -15.88 4.20 -4.89
C VAL A 448 -16.17 3.22 -6.03
N ALA A 449 -15.18 2.46 -6.51
CA ALA A 449 -15.40 1.51 -7.60
C ALA A 449 -16.44 0.44 -7.25
N VAL A 450 -16.41 -0.11 -6.03
CA VAL A 450 -17.39 -1.08 -5.53
C VAL A 450 -18.79 -0.45 -5.42
N ALA A 451 -18.90 0.80 -4.99
CA ALA A 451 -20.19 1.51 -4.95
C ALA A 451 -20.83 1.59 -6.35
N GLY A 452 -20.03 1.82 -7.39
CA GLY A 452 -20.50 1.89 -8.78
C GLY A 452 -20.84 0.53 -9.36
N ALA A 453 -19.97 -0.46 -9.16
CA ALA A 453 -20.19 -1.84 -9.61
C ALA A 453 -21.45 -2.44 -8.97
N GLY A 454 -21.71 -2.12 -7.69
CA GLY A 454 -22.86 -2.58 -6.92
C GLY A 454 -24.12 -1.72 -6.99
N SER A 455 -24.20 -0.78 -7.93
CA SER A 455 -25.27 0.21 -8.01
C SER A 455 -26.66 -0.37 -8.32
N THR A 456 -26.73 -1.53 -8.99
CA THR A 456 -28.00 -2.20 -9.30
C THR A 456 -28.23 -3.41 -8.39
N ARG A 457 -29.49 -3.68 -8.02
CA ARG A 457 -29.82 -4.76 -7.08
C ARG A 457 -29.40 -6.14 -7.58
N SER A 458 -29.52 -6.39 -8.89
CA SER A 458 -29.18 -7.68 -9.52
C SER A 458 -27.69 -7.96 -9.47
N VAL A 459 -26.84 -6.94 -9.68
CA VAL A 459 -25.37 -7.06 -9.65
C VAL A 459 -24.82 -7.00 -8.23
N ARG A 460 -25.40 -6.15 -7.36
CA ARG A 460 -24.97 -5.92 -5.98
C ARG A 460 -24.75 -7.19 -5.16
N ARG A 461 -25.65 -8.18 -5.30
CA ARG A 461 -25.58 -9.45 -4.57
C ARG A 461 -24.39 -10.32 -5.00
N TRP A 462 -23.93 -10.15 -6.24
CA TRP A 462 -22.80 -10.88 -6.82
C TRP A 462 -21.48 -10.13 -6.69
N THR A 463 -21.49 -8.85 -6.32
CA THR A 463 -20.27 -8.03 -6.21
C THR A 463 -19.17 -8.68 -5.35
N PRO A 464 -19.45 -9.26 -4.16
CA PRO A 464 -18.41 -9.97 -3.40
C PRO A 464 -17.81 -11.17 -4.15
N ALA A 465 -18.63 -11.93 -4.88
CA ALA A 465 -18.17 -13.09 -5.66
C ALA A 465 -17.31 -12.66 -6.84
N VAL A 466 -17.70 -11.58 -7.53
CA VAL A 466 -16.91 -11.00 -8.63
C VAL A 466 -15.58 -10.48 -8.12
N VAL A 467 -15.56 -9.77 -6.99
CA VAL A 467 -14.31 -9.28 -6.36
C VAL A 467 -13.40 -10.45 -5.99
N LEU A 468 -13.94 -11.50 -5.37
CA LEU A 468 -13.17 -12.69 -5.01
C LEU A 468 -12.61 -13.39 -6.25
N ALA A 469 -13.44 -13.62 -7.28
CA ALA A 469 -13.01 -14.28 -8.51
C ALA A 469 -11.94 -13.48 -9.26
N LEU A 470 -12.12 -12.16 -9.37
CA LEU A 470 -11.13 -11.27 -9.97
C LEU A 470 -9.84 -11.27 -9.16
N GLY A 471 -9.92 -11.17 -7.83
CA GLY A 471 -8.76 -11.23 -6.96
C GLY A 471 -7.98 -12.53 -7.12
N LEU A 472 -8.67 -13.68 -7.12
CA LEU A 472 -8.04 -14.98 -7.35
C LEU A 472 -7.36 -15.06 -8.72
N ALA A 473 -8.00 -14.55 -9.78
CA ALA A 473 -7.42 -14.53 -11.12
C ALA A 473 -6.17 -13.63 -11.19
N LEU A 474 -6.22 -12.44 -10.59
CA LEU A 474 -5.09 -11.53 -10.51
C LEU A 474 -3.92 -12.15 -9.72
N HIS A 475 -4.19 -12.73 -8.56
CA HIS A 475 -3.18 -13.39 -7.74
C HIS A 475 -2.59 -14.61 -8.44
N ALA A 476 -3.41 -15.45 -9.09
CA ALA A 476 -2.93 -16.60 -9.83
C ALA A 476 -2.01 -16.20 -10.98
N ALA A 477 -2.38 -15.18 -11.76
CA ALA A 477 -1.54 -14.65 -12.84
C ALA A 477 -0.22 -14.08 -12.31
N PHE A 478 -0.27 -13.30 -11.22
CA PHE A 478 0.92 -12.73 -10.60
C PHE A 478 1.86 -13.79 -10.03
N GLN A 479 1.30 -14.80 -9.35
CA GLN A 479 2.09 -15.89 -8.79
C GLN A 479 2.66 -16.80 -9.87
N ALA A 480 1.93 -17.08 -10.96
CA ALA A 480 2.45 -17.86 -12.08
C ALA A 480 3.74 -17.23 -12.64
N ASP A 481 3.72 -15.92 -12.90
CA ASP A 481 4.88 -15.21 -13.42
C ASP A 481 6.00 -15.09 -12.37
N ALA A 482 5.66 -14.77 -11.12
CA ALA A 482 6.66 -14.68 -10.04
C ALA A 482 7.38 -16.02 -9.82
N TRP A 483 6.66 -17.14 -9.83
CA TRP A 483 7.24 -18.47 -9.68
C TRP A 483 8.04 -18.89 -10.91
N ALA A 484 7.57 -18.59 -12.12
CA ALA A 484 8.31 -18.87 -13.34
C ALA A 484 9.64 -18.10 -13.40
N ILE A 485 9.64 -16.83 -12.97
CA ILE A 485 10.83 -15.97 -12.98
C ILE A 485 11.77 -16.33 -11.82
N LEU A 486 11.25 -16.55 -10.61
CA LEU A 486 12.09 -16.69 -9.42
C LEU A 486 12.45 -18.14 -9.13
N TRP A 487 11.47 -19.04 -9.14
CA TRP A 487 11.58 -20.31 -8.42
C TRP A 487 11.73 -21.53 -9.31
N MET A 488 10.95 -21.62 -10.39
CA MET A 488 10.89 -22.83 -11.22
C MET A 488 12.28 -23.24 -11.72
N PRO A 489 12.62 -24.55 -11.70
CA PRO A 489 13.82 -25.07 -12.35
C PRO A 489 13.94 -24.65 -13.82
N SER A 490 15.16 -24.69 -14.36
CA SER A 490 15.46 -24.42 -15.77
C SER A 490 14.93 -25.48 -16.75
N GLY A 491 14.52 -26.64 -16.25
CA GLY A 491 13.95 -27.76 -17.02
C GLY A 491 12.45 -27.64 -17.36
N PRO A 492 11.88 -28.66 -18.02
CA PRO A 492 10.46 -28.67 -18.36
C PRO A 492 9.57 -28.65 -17.11
N GLY A 493 8.43 -27.96 -17.21
CA GLY A 493 7.45 -27.91 -16.11
C GLY A 493 6.88 -29.30 -15.82
N SER A 494 7.07 -29.76 -14.58
CA SER A 494 6.50 -31.00 -14.04
C SER A 494 5.99 -30.78 -12.61
N PRO A 495 5.12 -31.67 -12.08
CA PRO A 495 4.74 -31.62 -10.67
C PRO A 495 5.95 -31.67 -9.72
N ASP A 496 6.99 -32.45 -10.07
CA ASP A 496 8.23 -32.53 -9.30
C ASP A 496 9.00 -31.20 -9.32
N ALA A 497 8.99 -30.48 -10.44
CA ALA A 497 9.60 -29.16 -10.56
C ALA A 497 8.92 -28.14 -9.63
N VAL A 498 7.57 -28.19 -9.54
CA VAL A 498 6.80 -27.34 -8.60
C VAL A 498 7.13 -27.69 -7.15
N TRP A 499 7.25 -28.98 -6.83
CA TRP A 499 7.65 -29.41 -5.49
C TRP A 499 9.07 -28.97 -5.13
N SER A 500 10.01 -29.10 -6.07
CA SER A 500 11.39 -28.63 -5.90
C SER A 500 11.45 -27.12 -5.63
N ALA A 501 10.69 -26.34 -6.41
CA ALA A 501 10.54 -24.90 -6.21
C ALA A 501 9.96 -24.54 -4.84
N ALA A 502 8.89 -25.22 -4.41
CA ALA A 502 8.31 -24.99 -3.09
C ALA A 502 9.28 -25.37 -1.96
N ALA A 503 10.00 -26.48 -2.11
CA ALA A 503 11.02 -26.91 -1.16
C ALA A 503 12.18 -25.90 -1.07
N ALA A 504 12.65 -25.37 -2.20
CA ALA A 504 13.68 -24.33 -2.24
C ALA A 504 13.22 -23.03 -1.58
N MET A 505 11.99 -22.59 -1.86
CA MET A 505 11.38 -21.42 -1.21
C MET A 505 11.33 -21.57 0.30
N VAL A 506 10.90 -22.73 0.79
CA VAL A 506 10.84 -23.01 2.23
C VAL A 506 12.23 -23.10 2.83
N ARG A 507 13.19 -23.73 2.14
CA ARG A 507 14.59 -23.77 2.59
C ARG A 507 15.13 -22.34 2.74
N LEU A 508 14.91 -21.48 1.76
CA LEU A 508 15.38 -20.09 1.80
C LEU A 508 14.69 -19.27 2.90
N HIS A 509 13.41 -19.50 3.17
CA HIS A 509 12.69 -18.74 4.20
C HIS A 509 13.28 -18.96 5.61
N PRO A 510 13.58 -17.89 6.39
CA PRO A 510 14.23 -17.97 7.71
C PRO A 510 13.49 -18.88 8.71
N PHE A 511 12.16 -18.88 8.68
CA PHE A 511 11.33 -19.70 9.59
C PHE A 511 10.72 -20.95 8.95
N GLY A 512 10.90 -21.16 7.64
CA GLY A 512 10.38 -22.34 6.92
C GLY A 512 8.91 -22.69 7.14
N TRP A 513 8.60 -23.99 7.13
CA TRP A 513 7.25 -24.54 7.27
C TRP A 513 6.47 -24.13 8.53
N PRO A 514 7.09 -24.01 9.73
CA PRO A 514 6.40 -23.57 10.93
C PRO A 514 5.58 -22.28 10.77
N LEU A 515 6.05 -21.33 9.94
CA LEU A 515 5.29 -20.12 9.62
C LEU A 515 4.40 -20.30 8.39
N LEU A 516 4.93 -20.91 7.33
CA LEU A 516 4.29 -20.93 6.02
C LEU A 516 3.11 -21.90 5.92
N ALA A 517 3.16 -23.06 6.59
CA ALA A 517 2.08 -24.04 6.52
C ALA A 517 0.78 -23.52 7.19
N PRO A 518 0.81 -22.94 8.41
CA PRO A 518 -0.38 -22.31 8.99
C PRO A 518 -0.93 -21.18 8.12
N ALA A 519 -0.06 -20.32 7.58
CA ALA A 519 -0.49 -19.23 6.69
C ALA A 519 -1.19 -19.77 5.43
N ALA A 520 -0.64 -20.81 4.79
CA ALA A 520 -1.25 -21.46 3.62
C ALA A 520 -2.63 -22.06 3.94
N LEU A 521 -2.75 -22.77 5.07
CA LEU A 521 -4.02 -23.36 5.51
C LEU A 521 -5.07 -22.30 5.82
N VAL A 522 -4.69 -21.21 6.50
CA VAL A 522 -5.58 -20.08 6.80
C VAL A 522 -6.04 -19.41 5.51
N ALA A 523 -5.14 -19.15 4.56
CA ALA A 523 -5.47 -18.54 3.28
C ALA A 523 -6.45 -19.42 2.50
N ALA A 524 -6.16 -20.71 2.34
CA ALA A 524 -7.02 -21.66 1.64
C ALA A 524 -8.41 -21.77 2.29
N GLY A 525 -8.45 -21.95 3.62
CA GLY A 525 -9.69 -22.02 4.38
C GLY A 525 -10.53 -20.74 4.28
N ALA A 526 -9.89 -19.57 4.35
CA ALA A 526 -10.56 -18.29 4.21
C ALA A 526 -11.13 -18.09 2.80
N VAL A 527 -10.39 -18.43 1.74
CA VAL A 527 -10.88 -18.36 0.35
C VAL A 527 -12.11 -19.24 0.15
N VAL A 528 -12.07 -20.49 0.63
CA VAL A 528 -13.21 -21.42 0.53
C VAL A 528 -14.42 -20.89 1.29
N ALA A 529 -14.24 -20.42 2.53
CA ALA A 529 -15.31 -19.87 3.35
C ALA A 529 -15.93 -18.61 2.72
N LEU A 530 -15.10 -17.70 2.22
CA LEU A 530 -15.55 -16.48 1.54
C LEU A 530 -16.25 -16.79 0.23
N GLY A 531 -15.77 -17.78 -0.54
CA GLY A 531 -16.43 -18.26 -1.76
C GLY A 531 -17.81 -18.83 -1.48
N ALA A 532 -17.91 -19.73 -0.49
CA ALA A 532 -19.19 -20.29 -0.06
C ALA A 532 -20.17 -19.19 0.38
N GLN A 533 -19.69 -18.21 1.15
CA GLN A 533 -20.52 -17.08 1.59
C GLN A 533 -20.95 -16.18 0.44
N ALA A 534 -20.04 -15.83 -0.48
CA ALA A 534 -20.33 -14.99 -1.63
C ALA A 534 -21.36 -15.64 -2.55
N LEU A 535 -21.28 -16.96 -2.76
CA LEU A 535 -22.28 -17.72 -3.51
C LEU A 535 -23.64 -17.76 -2.81
N ARG A 536 -23.68 -17.92 -1.47
CA ARG A 536 -24.93 -17.84 -0.69
C ARG A 536 -25.61 -16.47 -0.84
N LEU A 537 -24.83 -15.39 -0.76
CA LEU A 537 -25.32 -14.02 -0.96
C LEU A 537 -25.85 -13.80 -2.38
N GLY A 538 -25.15 -14.33 -3.40
CA GLY A 538 -25.54 -14.21 -4.81
C GLY A 538 -26.81 -14.98 -5.16
N ARG A 539 -26.97 -16.19 -4.61
CA ARG A 539 -28.13 -17.05 -4.87
C ARG A 539 -29.41 -16.50 -4.24
N GLY A 540 -29.33 -15.94 -3.04
CA GLY A 540 -30.47 -15.38 -2.32
C GLY A 540 -31.52 -16.45 -1.99
N THR A 541 -31.73 -16.72 -0.70
CA THR A 541 -33.00 -17.31 -0.28
C THR A 541 -34.11 -16.34 -0.70
N THR A 542 -34.87 -16.68 -1.74
CA THR A 542 -36.25 -16.21 -1.86
C THR A 542 -36.93 -16.50 -0.53
N PRO A 543 -37.54 -15.52 0.15
CA PRO A 543 -38.49 -15.85 1.20
C PRO A 543 -39.53 -16.77 0.54
N ARG A 544 -39.57 -18.04 0.94
CA ARG A 544 -40.79 -18.82 0.74
C ARG A 544 -41.86 -18.09 1.54
N GLY A 545 -42.96 -17.74 0.86
CA GLY A 545 -44.05 -17.01 1.46
C GLY A 545 -44.52 -17.64 2.77
N ALA A 546 -44.84 -16.78 3.71
CA ALA A 546 -45.85 -16.99 4.73
C ALA A 546 -46.52 -15.62 4.96
#